data_AF-A0A2E2Y4X9-F1
#
_entry.id   AF-A0A2E2Y4X9-F1
#
_cell.length_a   1.000
_cell.length_b   1.000
_cell.length_c   1.000
_cell.angle_alpha   90.00
_cell.angle_beta   90.00
_cell.angle_gamma   90.00
#
_symmetry.space_group_name_H-M   'P 1'
#
loop_
_entity.id
_entity.type
_entity.pdbx_description
1 polymer ?
#
loop_
_entity_poly.entity_id
_entity_poly.type
_entity_poly.pdbx_seq_one_letter_code
_entity_poly.pdbx_strand_id
1 'polypeptide(L)'
;MESMNESSSNQHLPTEPGEGAPWSRYYPSLGAILLVVWPLLSYGLIDTERARWQHAAARVAWEQGDLEKALELLDRAVELDPDNISAMADRAGWQGELGEHEKSRQDLESILERVGSLEQEIQLRQQLCDALLHLDRPDEVIRQWEMIGKAVAGYGGQENWHLQQQVLLLNNRAYQVALTGQQLQRVIEEADQAIALLGGVGIAWDYNGAPNYLAACQAYLEQHHGQALAFSSQATRHASKFLDSWERQFEPRSNWKASERKRHGEQQETMRRYVASVYKLHAMVLEKTGQVEKRDEALGKIRELGQQPDQLEGVIGRLDEIRLLMSLQGTLDLRDTVLDTRGFALLKNQQPNLALMDLLVAVRLCDARWHEMTVSIDQERNLAVDPAPLDRKEQQMTRQLAILLYHRSLAYEAVHQPARAREDLERVRNLGFTPGIGLF
;
A
#
# COMPACT_ATOMS: atom_id res chain seq x y z
N MET A 1 71.22 -0.90 37.47
CA MET A 1 71.78 -1.98 38.30
C MET A 1 70.66 -3.00 38.38
N GLU A 2 70.68 -4.17 37.75
CA GLU A 2 71.72 -5.07 37.20
C GLU A 2 71.17 -5.62 35.87
N SER A 3 71.81 -5.36 34.73
CA SER A 3 72.84 -6.19 34.07
C SER A 3 72.43 -7.63 33.75
N MET A 4 72.17 -7.81 32.45
CA MET A 4 72.29 -9.04 31.67
C MET A 4 73.48 -9.91 32.11
N ASN A 5 73.33 -11.23 32.05
CA ASN A 5 74.42 -12.07 31.56
C ASN A 5 73.89 -13.32 30.83
N GLU A 6 74.56 -13.60 29.73
CA GLU A 6 74.27 -14.55 28.68
C GLU A 6 74.44 -16.02 29.13
N SER A 7 73.63 -16.92 28.57
CA SER A 7 74.12 -18.27 28.28
C SER A 7 73.84 -18.59 26.81
N SER A 8 74.95 -18.65 26.07
CA SER A 8 75.05 -19.03 24.69
C SER A 8 74.70 -20.51 24.51
N SER A 9 73.64 -20.79 23.75
CA SER A 9 73.49 -22.08 23.06
C SER A 9 73.48 -21.80 21.57
N ASN A 10 74.65 -22.03 20.98
CA ASN A 10 74.93 -22.00 19.56
C ASN A 10 74.05 -23.08 18.88
N GLN A 11 72.89 -22.70 18.34
CA GLN A 11 72.16 -23.58 17.42
C GLN A 11 72.54 -23.20 16.00
N HIS A 12 73.45 -24.00 15.44
CA HIS A 12 73.74 -24.05 14.02
C HIS A 12 72.43 -24.03 13.20
N LEU A 13 72.27 -23.01 12.36
CA LEU A 13 71.35 -23.08 11.22
C LEU A 13 71.77 -24.27 10.35
N PRO A 14 70.87 -25.24 10.07
CA PRO A 14 71.18 -26.32 9.15
C PRO A 14 71.41 -25.71 7.77
N THR A 15 72.63 -25.85 7.28
CA THR A 15 73.07 -25.42 5.95
C THR A 15 73.15 -26.62 5.04
N GLU A 16 72.01 -27.26 4.73
CA GLU A 16 71.85 -28.12 3.54
C GLU A 16 70.36 -28.13 3.09
N PRO A 17 70.07 -28.04 1.78
CA PRO A 17 68.73 -28.24 1.27
C PRO A 17 68.41 -29.74 1.36
N GLY A 18 67.76 -30.16 2.44
CA GLY A 18 67.22 -31.52 2.55
C GLY A 18 66.36 -31.81 1.33
N GLU A 19 66.65 -32.93 0.66
CA GLU A 19 65.93 -33.45 -0.51
C GLU A 19 64.45 -33.12 -0.41
N GLY A 20 63.97 -32.28 -1.33
CA GLY A 20 62.61 -31.77 -1.33
C GLY A 20 61.64 -32.93 -1.23
N ALA A 21 61.01 -33.08 -0.06
CA ALA A 21 60.11 -34.18 0.20
C ALA A 21 59.09 -34.28 -0.95
N PRO A 22 58.83 -35.49 -1.48
CA PRO A 22 58.11 -35.64 -2.74
C PRO A 22 56.72 -35.02 -2.61
N TRP A 23 56.30 -34.28 -3.64
CA TRP A 23 54.99 -33.61 -3.70
C TRP A 23 53.82 -34.55 -3.38
N SER A 24 54.05 -35.86 -3.47
CA SER A 24 53.11 -36.91 -3.06
C SER A 24 52.63 -36.83 -1.62
N ARG A 25 53.41 -36.26 -0.69
CA ARG A 25 52.95 -36.06 0.70
C ARG A 25 51.79 -35.07 0.81
N TYR A 26 51.62 -34.19 -0.18
CA TYR A 26 50.56 -33.19 -0.23
C TYR A 26 49.33 -33.66 -1.01
N TYR A 27 49.39 -34.80 -1.74
CA TYR A 27 48.25 -35.32 -2.50
C TYR A 27 46.99 -35.58 -1.66
N PRO A 28 47.05 -36.07 -0.40
CA PRO A 28 45.86 -36.22 0.43
C PRO A 28 45.24 -34.86 0.77
N SER A 29 46.07 -33.85 1.07
CA SER A 29 45.61 -32.50 1.39
C SER A 29 45.07 -31.78 0.15
N LEU A 30 45.72 -31.91 -1.01
CA LEU A 30 45.24 -31.39 -2.30
C LEU A 30 43.95 -32.08 -2.73
N GLY A 31 43.84 -33.39 -2.53
CA GLY A 31 42.61 -34.16 -2.77
C GLY A 31 41.47 -33.71 -1.86
N ALA A 32 41.73 -33.45 -0.58
CA ALA A 32 40.74 -32.92 0.36
C ALA A 32 40.31 -31.48 0.00
N ILE A 33 41.25 -30.61 -0.39
CA ILE A 33 40.94 -29.26 -0.89
C ILE A 33 40.10 -29.35 -2.16
N LEU A 34 40.47 -30.20 -3.12
CA LEU A 34 39.70 -30.40 -4.34
C LEU A 34 38.31 -30.98 -4.05
N LEU A 35 38.14 -31.86 -3.07
CA LEU A 35 36.81 -32.35 -2.68
C LEU A 35 35.88 -31.26 -2.12
N VAL A 36 36.43 -30.17 -1.57
CA VAL A 36 35.66 -29.02 -1.08
C VAL A 36 35.50 -27.95 -2.16
N VAL A 37 36.58 -27.63 -2.88
CA VAL A 37 36.65 -26.54 -3.87
C VAL A 37 36.02 -26.95 -5.20
N TRP A 38 36.12 -28.22 -5.60
CA TRP A 38 35.55 -28.69 -6.86
C TRP A 38 34.03 -28.60 -6.87
N PRO A 39 33.27 -29.01 -5.84
CA PRO A 39 31.83 -28.75 -5.79
C PRO A 39 31.50 -27.25 -5.81
N LEU A 40 32.27 -26.42 -5.10
CA LEU A 40 32.06 -24.97 -5.09
C LEU A 40 32.25 -24.32 -6.48
N LEU A 41 33.21 -24.81 -7.26
CA LEU A 41 33.47 -24.36 -8.63
C LEU A 41 32.53 -25.00 -9.66
N SER A 42 32.19 -26.28 -9.51
CA SER A 42 31.44 -27.05 -10.52
C SER A 42 29.92 -26.90 -10.42
N TYR A 43 29.39 -26.54 -9.24
CA TYR A 43 27.96 -26.26 -9.04
C TYR A 43 27.64 -24.76 -9.11
N GLY A 44 28.57 -23.92 -9.59
CA GLY A 44 28.34 -22.48 -9.74
C GLY A 44 28.13 -21.72 -8.42
N LEU A 45 28.40 -22.35 -7.26
CA LEU A 45 28.17 -21.74 -5.93
C LEU A 45 28.95 -20.42 -5.76
N ILE A 46 30.13 -20.31 -6.35
CA ILE A 46 30.90 -19.05 -6.34
C ILE A 46 30.22 -17.98 -7.20
N ASP A 47 29.66 -18.35 -8.36
CA ASP A 47 28.97 -17.40 -9.23
C ASP A 47 27.63 -16.97 -8.62
N THR A 48 26.87 -17.89 -8.01
CA THR A 48 25.65 -17.58 -7.23
C THR A 48 25.95 -16.63 -6.06
N GLU A 49 26.99 -16.89 -5.26
CA GLU A 49 27.35 -15.98 -4.16
C GLU A 49 27.84 -14.64 -4.70
N ARG A 50 28.67 -14.63 -5.75
CA ARG A 50 29.12 -13.40 -6.40
C ARG A 50 27.93 -12.61 -6.96
N ALA A 51 26.94 -13.26 -7.55
CA ALA A 51 25.70 -12.64 -8.01
C ALA A 51 24.95 -11.97 -6.85
N ARG A 52 24.83 -12.62 -5.69
CA ARG A 52 24.23 -12.01 -4.48
C ARG A 52 25.00 -10.79 -4.01
N TRP A 53 26.33 -10.82 -4.03
CA TRP A 53 27.16 -9.66 -3.69
C TRP A 53 26.99 -8.51 -4.69
N GLN A 54 26.93 -8.82 -5.99
CA GLN A 54 26.66 -7.82 -7.03
C GLN A 54 25.27 -7.21 -6.84
N HIS A 55 24.24 -8.03 -6.58
CA HIS A 55 22.89 -7.58 -6.30
C HIS A 55 22.82 -6.68 -5.06
N ALA A 56 23.46 -7.07 -3.95
CA ALA A 56 23.53 -6.23 -2.76
C ALA A 56 24.25 -4.91 -3.01
N ALA A 57 25.38 -4.94 -3.73
CA ALA A 57 26.11 -3.74 -4.13
C ALA A 57 25.28 -2.82 -5.04
N ALA A 58 24.46 -3.42 -5.92
CA ALA A 58 23.55 -2.69 -6.77
C ALA A 58 22.51 -1.92 -5.96
N ARG A 59 21.93 -2.54 -4.92
CA ARG A 59 21.00 -1.87 -4.02
C ARG A 59 21.66 -0.69 -3.33
N VAL A 60 22.87 -0.85 -2.81
CA VAL A 60 23.63 0.25 -2.20
C VAL A 60 23.89 1.39 -3.20
N ALA A 61 24.28 1.07 -4.43
CA ALA A 61 24.50 2.08 -5.48
C ALA A 61 23.20 2.82 -5.84
N TRP A 62 22.08 2.10 -5.93
CA TRP A 62 20.75 2.68 -6.14
C TRP A 62 20.38 3.65 -5.02
N GLU A 63 20.60 3.24 -3.77
CA GLU A 63 20.35 4.07 -2.59
C GLU A 63 21.22 5.33 -2.55
N GLN A 64 22.43 5.28 -3.13
CA GLN A 64 23.33 6.43 -3.26
C GLN A 64 23.00 7.34 -4.45
N GLY A 65 22.01 6.96 -5.27
CA GLY A 65 21.62 7.69 -6.48
C GLY A 65 22.54 7.45 -7.69
N ASP A 66 23.46 6.47 -7.61
CA ASP A 66 24.31 6.05 -8.73
C ASP A 66 23.56 5.00 -9.56
N LEU A 67 22.53 5.45 -10.27
CA LEU A 67 21.53 4.62 -10.95
C LEU A 67 22.16 3.80 -12.08
N GLU A 68 23.09 4.38 -12.83
CA GLU A 68 23.81 3.68 -13.90
C GLU A 68 24.65 2.52 -13.35
N LYS A 69 25.39 2.76 -12.26
CA LYS A 69 26.19 1.71 -11.62
C LYS A 69 25.31 0.64 -11.00
N ALA A 70 24.18 1.02 -10.41
CA ALA A 70 23.21 0.08 -9.86
C ALA A 70 22.72 -0.91 -10.95
N LEU A 71 22.34 -0.41 -12.12
CA LEU A 71 21.96 -1.26 -13.25
C LEU A 71 23.12 -2.13 -13.76
N GLU A 72 24.34 -1.58 -13.90
CA GLU A 72 25.51 -2.37 -14.34
C GLU A 72 25.81 -3.52 -13.37
N LEU A 73 25.68 -3.29 -12.06
CA LEU A 73 25.84 -4.32 -11.03
C LEU A 73 24.73 -5.38 -11.11
N LEU A 74 23.49 -5.00 -11.42
CA LEU A 74 22.40 -5.95 -11.64
C LEU A 74 22.60 -6.77 -12.91
N ASP A 75 23.06 -6.16 -14.01
CA ASP A 75 23.38 -6.88 -15.23
C ASP A 75 24.43 -7.96 -14.96
N ARG A 76 25.51 -7.62 -14.24
CA ARG A 76 26.50 -8.59 -13.78
C ARG A 76 25.91 -9.67 -12.88
N ALA A 77 25.00 -9.32 -11.97
CA ALA A 77 24.36 -10.29 -11.09
C ALA A 77 23.53 -11.32 -11.88
N VAL A 78 22.74 -10.85 -12.85
CA VAL A 78 21.90 -11.69 -13.71
C VAL A 78 22.74 -12.51 -14.70
N GLU A 79 23.86 -11.98 -15.19
CA GLU A 79 24.81 -12.74 -16.02
C GLU A 79 25.45 -13.90 -15.25
N LEU A 80 25.78 -13.69 -13.97
CA LEU A 80 26.42 -14.69 -13.11
C LEU A 80 25.44 -15.75 -12.61
N ASP A 81 24.21 -15.35 -12.31
CA ASP A 81 23.14 -16.22 -11.86
C ASP A 81 21.83 -15.86 -12.57
N PRO A 82 21.57 -16.43 -13.76
CA PRO A 82 20.35 -16.20 -14.52
C PRO A 82 19.07 -16.70 -13.84
N ASP A 83 19.18 -17.44 -12.73
CA ASP A 83 18.07 -17.93 -11.92
C ASP A 83 17.83 -17.07 -10.67
N ASN A 84 18.61 -16.00 -10.47
CA ASN A 84 18.40 -15.06 -9.38
C ASN A 84 17.19 -14.14 -9.66
N ILE A 85 16.00 -14.67 -9.36
CA ILE A 85 14.71 -13.97 -9.53
C ILE A 85 14.72 -12.60 -8.85
N SER A 86 15.32 -12.48 -7.65
CA SER A 86 15.34 -11.22 -6.91
C SER A 86 16.16 -10.14 -7.62
N ALA A 87 17.32 -10.49 -8.18
CA ALA A 87 18.14 -9.55 -8.95
C ALA A 87 17.44 -9.14 -10.25
N MET A 88 16.80 -10.08 -10.95
CA MET A 88 16.04 -9.78 -12.16
C MET A 88 14.80 -8.90 -11.86
N ALA A 89 14.09 -9.16 -10.76
CA ALA A 89 12.93 -8.37 -10.37
C ALA A 89 13.31 -6.94 -9.98
N ASP A 90 14.40 -6.77 -9.21
CA ASP A 90 14.93 -5.43 -8.90
C ASP A 90 15.38 -4.73 -10.19
N ARG A 91 16.01 -5.45 -11.13
CA ARG A 91 16.43 -4.89 -12.42
C ARG A 91 15.25 -4.40 -13.23
N ALA A 92 14.21 -5.23 -13.36
CA ALA A 92 13.01 -4.86 -14.08
C ALA A 92 12.30 -3.67 -13.43
N GLY A 93 12.22 -3.63 -12.09
CA GLY A 93 11.65 -2.51 -11.36
C GLY A 93 12.39 -1.21 -11.63
N TRP A 94 13.72 -1.21 -11.50
CA TRP A 94 14.57 -0.03 -11.71
C TRP A 94 14.62 0.42 -13.17
N GLN A 95 14.65 -0.51 -14.11
CA GLN A 95 14.46 -0.22 -15.53
C GLN A 95 13.13 0.49 -15.77
N GLY A 96 12.05 0.04 -15.13
CA GLY A 96 10.74 0.68 -15.18
C GLY A 96 10.78 2.12 -14.66
N GLU A 97 11.42 2.36 -13.51
CA GLU A 97 11.58 3.70 -12.93
C GLU A 97 12.40 4.65 -13.84
N LEU A 98 13.35 4.10 -14.60
CA LEU A 98 14.17 4.84 -15.55
C LEU A 98 13.53 5.00 -16.94
N GLY A 99 12.29 4.51 -17.12
CA GLY A 99 11.57 4.60 -18.39
C GLY A 99 11.91 3.52 -19.41
N GLU A 100 12.75 2.55 -19.05
CA GLU A 100 13.12 1.39 -19.88
C GLU A 100 12.05 0.28 -19.83
N HIS A 101 10.78 0.66 -20.01
CA HIS A 101 9.62 -0.22 -19.79
C HIS A 101 9.62 -1.49 -20.66
N GLU A 102 10.19 -1.45 -21.86
CA GLU A 102 10.26 -2.62 -22.73
C GLU A 102 11.26 -3.68 -22.22
N LYS A 103 12.39 -3.25 -21.65
CA LYS A 103 13.35 -4.18 -20.99
C LYS A 103 12.75 -4.74 -19.70
N SER A 104 12.12 -3.88 -18.92
CA SER A 104 11.38 -4.27 -17.71
C SER A 104 10.33 -5.35 -18.01
N ARG A 105 9.52 -5.14 -19.06
CA ARG A 105 8.53 -6.11 -19.55
C ARG A 105 9.17 -7.47 -19.87
N GLN A 106 10.28 -7.47 -20.62
CA GLN A 106 10.97 -8.70 -21.02
C GLN A 106 11.53 -9.48 -19.82
N ASP A 107 12.16 -8.78 -18.87
CA ASP A 107 12.65 -9.39 -17.65
C ASP A 107 11.50 -9.99 -16.82
N LEU A 108 10.43 -9.23 -16.59
CA LEU A 108 9.27 -9.71 -15.82
C LEU A 108 8.60 -10.94 -16.45
N GLU A 109 8.45 -10.95 -17.78
CA GLU A 109 7.91 -12.12 -18.49
C GLU A 109 8.81 -13.34 -18.35
N SER A 110 10.13 -13.16 -18.43
CA SER A 110 11.08 -14.26 -18.26
C SER A 110 11.07 -14.84 -16.84
N ILE A 111 10.88 -13.99 -15.82
CA ILE A 111 10.77 -14.42 -14.42
C ILE A 111 9.47 -15.20 -14.20
N LEU A 112 8.36 -14.75 -14.80
CA LEU A 112 7.03 -15.35 -14.64
C LEU A 112 6.97 -16.83 -15.06
N GLU A 113 7.87 -17.29 -15.93
CA GLU A 113 7.99 -18.71 -16.30
C GLU A 113 8.52 -19.61 -15.17
N ARG A 114 9.15 -19.01 -14.14
CA ARG A 114 9.91 -19.72 -13.08
C ARG A 114 9.35 -19.48 -11.68
N VAL A 115 8.20 -18.84 -11.55
CA VAL A 115 7.64 -18.43 -10.26
C VAL A 115 7.23 -19.63 -9.41
N GLY A 116 7.63 -19.61 -8.14
CA GLY A 116 7.37 -20.69 -7.17
C GLY A 116 6.23 -20.43 -6.19
N SER A 117 5.68 -19.21 -6.12
CA SER A 117 4.62 -18.86 -5.16
C SER A 117 3.59 -17.89 -5.73
N LEU A 118 2.36 -17.99 -5.22
CA LEU A 118 1.24 -17.11 -5.59
C LEU A 118 1.55 -15.63 -5.30
N GLU A 119 2.16 -15.34 -4.16
CA GLU A 119 2.53 -13.98 -3.75
C GLU A 119 3.51 -13.35 -4.74
N GLN A 120 4.55 -14.08 -5.12
CA GLN A 120 5.54 -13.63 -6.09
C GLN A 120 4.90 -13.47 -7.49
N GLU A 121 3.99 -14.36 -7.88
CA GLU A 121 3.26 -14.23 -9.15
C GLU A 121 2.42 -12.95 -9.20
N ILE A 122 1.67 -12.65 -8.13
CA ILE A 122 0.86 -11.44 -8.03
C ILE A 122 1.74 -10.19 -8.12
N GLN A 123 2.84 -10.15 -7.36
CA GLN A 123 3.75 -9.01 -7.35
C GLN A 123 4.36 -8.75 -8.74
N LEU A 124 4.90 -9.78 -9.38
CA LEU A 124 5.55 -9.65 -10.69
C LEU A 124 4.54 -9.28 -11.79
N ARG A 125 3.33 -9.86 -11.76
CA ARG A 125 2.28 -9.48 -12.71
C ARG A 125 1.80 -8.04 -12.51
N GLN A 126 1.74 -7.54 -11.27
CA GLN A 126 1.43 -6.14 -10.99
C GLN A 126 2.51 -5.20 -11.53
N GLN A 127 3.78 -5.52 -11.33
CA GLN A 127 4.90 -4.76 -11.94
C GLN A 127 4.86 -4.80 -13.47
N LEU A 128 4.48 -5.96 -14.05
CA LEU A 128 4.31 -6.10 -15.49
C LEU A 128 3.17 -5.22 -16.00
N CYS A 129 2.05 -5.17 -15.28
CA CYS A 129 0.97 -4.24 -15.60
C CYS A 129 1.43 -2.78 -15.60
N ASP A 130 2.26 -2.36 -14.64
CA ASP A 130 2.81 -0.98 -14.62
C ASP A 130 3.65 -0.70 -15.87
N ALA A 131 4.56 -1.61 -16.25
CA ALA A 131 5.34 -1.49 -17.48
C ALA A 131 4.43 -1.43 -18.73
N LEU A 132 3.40 -2.29 -18.80
CA LEU A 132 2.45 -2.34 -19.92
C LEU A 132 1.58 -1.07 -20.02
N LEU A 133 1.25 -0.43 -18.91
CA LEU A 133 0.55 0.85 -18.89
C LEU A 133 1.39 1.95 -19.54
N HIS A 134 2.69 2.01 -19.23
CA HIS A 134 3.60 2.97 -19.88
C HIS A 134 3.86 2.66 -21.36
N LEU A 135 3.71 1.40 -21.78
CA LEU A 135 3.83 0.96 -23.17
C LEU A 135 2.50 1.08 -23.96
N ASP A 136 1.44 1.62 -23.37
CA ASP A 136 0.10 1.74 -23.97
C ASP A 136 -0.44 0.38 -24.47
N ARG A 137 -0.33 -0.65 -23.61
CA ARG A 137 -0.81 -2.02 -23.86
C ARG A 137 -2.00 -2.40 -22.96
N PRO A 138 -3.16 -1.73 -23.07
CA PRO A 138 -4.26 -1.90 -22.13
C PRO A 138 -4.86 -3.31 -22.11
N ASP A 139 -4.94 -3.97 -23.27
CA ASP A 139 -5.47 -5.33 -23.37
C ASP A 139 -4.57 -6.35 -22.66
N GLU A 140 -3.26 -6.10 -22.61
CA GLU A 140 -2.31 -6.95 -21.90
C GLU A 140 -2.43 -6.78 -20.39
N VAL A 141 -2.61 -5.54 -19.90
CA VAL A 141 -2.89 -5.27 -18.48
C VAL A 141 -4.09 -6.06 -17.99
N ILE A 142 -5.19 -6.04 -18.76
CA ILE A 142 -6.41 -6.80 -18.42
C ILE A 142 -6.12 -8.31 -18.42
N ARG A 143 -5.38 -8.82 -19.42
CA ARG A 143 -4.99 -10.24 -19.47
C ARG A 143 -4.17 -10.65 -18.25
N GLN A 144 -3.22 -9.83 -17.82
CA GLN A 144 -2.43 -10.13 -16.62
C GLN A 144 -3.32 -10.22 -15.36
N TRP A 145 -4.29 -9.31 -15.20
CA TRP A 145 -5.25 -9.38 -14.10
C TRP A 145 -6.19 -10.58 -14.17
N GLU A 146 -6.52 -11.07 -15.37
CA GLU A 146 -7.23 -12.34 -15.53
C GLU A 146 -6.37 -13.54 -15.12
N MET A 147 -5.06 -13.51 -15.42
CA MET A 147 -4.12 -14.54 -14.98
C MET A 147 -3.96 -14.54 -13.45
N ILE A 148 -3.83 -13.36 -12.83
CA ILE A 148 -3.84 -13.21 -11.36
C ILE A 148 -5.11 -13.84 -10.78
N GLY A 149 -6.29 -13.51 -11.32
CA GLY A 149 -7.56 -14.06 -10.83
C GLY A 149 -7.63 -15.59 -10.93
N LYS A 150 -7.10 -16.18 -12.01
CA LYS A 150 -7.02 -17.64 -12.18
C LYS A 150 -6.05 -18.27 -11.18
N ALA A 151 -4.88 -17.67 -10.97
CA ALA A 151 -3.91 -18.14 -9.99
C ALA A 151 -4.52 -18.13 -8.58
N VAL A 152 -5.11 -17.01 -8.16
CA VAL A 152 -5.79 -16.87 -6.87
C VAL A 152 -6.90 -17.92 -6.68
N ALA A 153 -7.72 -18.17 -7.71
CA ALA A 153 -8.73 -19.22 -7.66
C ALA A 153 -8.12 -20.63 -7.52
N GLY A 154 -7.00 -20.89 -8.21
CA GLY A 154 -6.26 -22.15 -8.10
C GLY A 154 -5.70 -22.43 -6.69
N TYR A 155 -5.41 -21.38 -5.93
CA TYR A 155 -4.93 -21.45 -4.55
C TYR A 155 -6.05 -21.34 -3.49
N GLY A 156 -7.29 -21.66 -3.86
CA GLY A 156 -8.42 -21.71 -2.92
C GLY A 156 -9.18 -20.39 -2.75
N GLY A 157 -8.90 -19.40 -3.61
CA GLY A 157 -9.58 -18.10 -3.61
C GLY A 157 -9.05 -17.13 -2.56
N GLN A 158 -9.46 -15.86 -2.69
CA GLN A 158 -9.04 -14.78 -1.78
C GLN A 158 -9.88 -14.72 -0.49
N GLU A 159 -10.98 -15.46 -0.38
CA GLU A 159 -11.94 -15.35 0.75
C GLU A 159 -11.29 -15.68 2.11
N ASN A 160 -10.25 -16.52 2.12
CA ASN A 160 -9.51 -16.89 3.32
C ASN A 160 -8.31 -15.97 3.60
N TRP A 161 -8.02 -15.00 2.75
CA TRP A 161 -6.90 -14.09 2.95
C TRP A 161 -7.22 -13.07 4.04
N HIS A 162 -6.17 -12.46 4.60
CA HIS A 162 -6.38 -11.32 5.49
C HIS A 162 -7.16 -10.22 4.76
N LEU A 163 -8.08 -9.57 5.46
CA LEU A 163 -8.96 -8.53 4.91
C LEU A 163 -8.18 -7.45 4.13
N GLN A 164 -7.02 -7.05 4.67
CA GLN A 164 -6.12 -6.09 4.02
C GLN A 164 -5.64 -6.56 2.64
N GLN A 165 -5.28 -7.85 2.52
CA GLN A 165 -4.82 -8.43 1.25
C GLN A 165 -5.96 -8.48 0.23
N GLN A 166 -7.18 -8.80 0.67
CA GLN A 166 -8.37 -8.78 -0.20
C GLN A 166 -8.65 -7.36 -0.73
N VAL A 167 -8.61 -6.35 0.14
CA VAL A 167 -8.82 -4.94 -0.23
C VAL A 167 -7.74 -4.46 -1.19
N LEU A 168 -6.46 -4.76 -0.90
CA LEU A 168 -5.34 -4.36 -1.76
C LEU A 168 -5.41 -5.03 -3.13
N LEU A 169 -5.74 -6.32 -3.20
CA LEU A 169 -5.85 -7.01 -4.49
C LEU A 169 -6.96 -6.41 -5.37
N LEU A 170 -8.14 -6.17 -4.79
CA LEU A 170 -9.26 -5.52 -5.48
C LEU A 170 -8.90 -4.10 -5.92
N ASN A 171 -8.28 -3.32 -5.02
CA ASN A 171 -7.89 -1.95 -5.29
C ASN A 171 -6.84 -1.85 -6.39
N ASN A 172 -5.76 -2.64 -6.32
CA ASN A 172 -4.67 -2.58 -7.29
C ASN A 172 -5.18 -2.94 -8.70
N ARG A 173 -6.06 -3.94 -8.78
CA ARG A 173 -6.77 -4.29 -10.02
C ARG A 173 -7.59 -3.13 -10.55
N ALA A 174 -8.49 -2.62 -9.70
CA ALA A 174 -9.36 -1.52 -10.07
C ALA A 174 -8.54 -0.31 -10.55
N TYR A 175 -7.45 0.03 -9.86
CA TYR A 175 -6.60 1.16 -10.20
C TYR A 175 -5.87 0.98 -11.53
N GLN A 176 -5.14 -0.12 -11.72
CA GLN A 176 -4.41 -0.37 -12.97
C GLN A 176 -5.36 -0.51 -14.18
N VAL A 177 -6.53 -1.14 -14.01
CA VAL A 177 -7.52 -1.21 -15.08
C VAL A 177 -8.17 0.16 -15.32
N ALA A 178 -8.41 0.99 -14.29
CA ALA A 178 -8.93 2.36 -14.47
C ALA A 178 -7.99 3.22 -15.34
N LEU A 179 -6.68 3.07 -15.19
CA LEU A 179 -5.67 3.79 -15.97
C LEU A 179 -5.80 3.50 -17.47
N THR A 180 -6.21 2.28 -17.85
CA THR A 180 -6.48 1.91 -19.26
C THR A 180 -7.70 2.63 -19.87
N GLY A 181 -8.59 3.17 -19.03
CA GLY A 181 -9.89 3.71 -19.47
C GLY A 181 -10.90 2.64 -19.91
N GLN A 182 -10.58 1.35 -19.81
CA GLN A 182 -11.47 0.24 -20.15
C GLN A 182 -12.18 -0.33 -18.91
N GLN A 183 -13.28 -1.05 -19.14
CA GLN A 183 -14.05 -1.76 -18.10
C GLN A 183 -14.44 -0.90 -16.87
N LEU A 184 -14.61 0.41 -17.03
CA LEU A 184 -14.77 1.36 -15.92
C LEU A 184 -15.93 1.05 -14.97
N GLN A 185 -17.04 0.52 -15.50
CA GLN A 185 -18.18 0.13 -14.67
C GLN A 185 -17.82 -1.03 -13.71
N ARG A 186 -17.11 -2.04 -14.23
CA ARG A 186 -16.60 -3.16 -13.43
C ARG A 186 -15.58 -2.68 -12.39
N VAL A 187 -14.68 -1.78 -12.79
CA VAL A 187 -13.71 -1.15 -11.87
C VAL A 187 -14.40 -0.45 -10.71
N ILE A 188 -15.47 0.31 -10.98
CA ILE A 188 -16.26 0.99 -9.94
C ILE A 188 -16.90 -0.04 -8.99
N GLU A 189 -17.41 -1.15 -9.52
CA GLU A 189 -17.99 -2.24 -8.72
C GLU A 189 -16.93 -2.96 -7.86
N GLU A 190 -15.73 -3.20 -8.38
CA GLU A 190 -14.61 -3.78 -7.63
C GLU A 190 -14.14 -2.83 -6.51
N ALA A 191 -14.11 -1.52 -6.78
CA ALA A 191 -13.82 -0.52 -5.75
C ALA A 191 -14.95 -0.42 -4.69
N ASP A 192 -16.21 -0.58 -5.09
CA ASP A 192 -17.34 -0.68 -4.14
C ASP A 192 -17.22 -1.92 -3.23
N GLN A 193 -16.76 -3.06 -3.77
CA GLN A 193 -16.48 -4.26 -2.99
C GLN A 193 -15.36 -4.03 -1.98
N ALA A 194 -14.26 -3.39 -2.40
CA ALA A 194 -13.18 -3.02 -1.49
C ALA A 194 -13.67 -2.08 -0.36
N ILE A 195 -14.53 -1.10 -0.68
CA ILE A 195 -15.15 -0.23 0.34
C ILE A 195 -16.09 -1.02 1.26
N ALA A 196 -16.85 -1.98 0.75
CA ALA A 196 -17.71 -2.83 1.57
C ALA A 196 -16.92 -3.66 2.58
N LEU A 197 -15.76 -4.19 2.17
CA LEU A 197 -14.80 -4.88 3.04
C LEU A 197 -14.23 -3.93 4.11
N LEU A 198 -14.07 -2.64 3.81
CA LEU A 198 -13.68 -1.60 4.77
C LEU A 198 -14.81 -1.13 5.71
N GLY A 199 -15.93 -1.86 5.78
CA GLY A 199 -17.09 -1.51 6.61
C GLY A 199 -18.13 -0.63 5.91
N GLY A 200 -17.95 -0.36 4.60
CA GLY A 200 -18.90 0.33 3.75
C GLY A 200 -18.67 1.84 3.63
N VAL A 201 -19.46 2.46 2.76
CA VAL A 201 -19.28 3.87 2.34
C VAL A 201 -19.33 4.85 3.51
N GLY A 202 -20.17 4.60 4.52
CA GLY A 202 -20.26 5.46 5.70
C GLY A 202 -18.96 5.54 6.49
N ILE A 203 -18.33 4.39 6.76
CA ILE A 203 -17.02 4.31 7.44
C ILE A 203 -15.91 4.87 6.54
N ALA A 204 -15.99 4.63 5.23
CA ALA A 204 -15.03 5.14 4.27
C ALA A 204 -15.03 6.69 4.25
N TRP A 205 -16.20 7.32 4.27
CA TRP A 205 -16.33 8.77 4.20
C TRP A 205 -16.21 9.50 5.54
N ASP A 206 -16.70 8.93 6.64
CA ASP A 206 -16.68 9.59 7.95
C ASP A 206 -15.30 9.51 8.63
N TYR A 207 -14.38 10.33 8.15
CA TYR A 207 -13.00 10.36 8.63
C TYR A 207 -12.86 10.76 10.12
N ASN A 208 -13.82 11.51 10.70
CA ASN A 208 -13.77 11.97 12.10
C ASN A 208 -14.60 11.11 13.06
N GLY A 209 -15.79 10.68 12.62
CA GLY A 209 -16.72 9.94 13.45
C GLY A 209 -16.44 8.44 13.47
N ALA A 210 -15.95 7.86 12.36
CA ALA A 210 -15.67 6.42 12.29
C ALA A 210 -14.66 5.95 13.37
N PRO A 211 -13.54 6.63 13.64
CA PRO A 211 -12.62 6.19 14.70
C PRO A 211 -13.30 6.12 16.08
N ASN A 212 -14.09 7.15 16.43
CA ASN A 212 -14.84 7.19 17.69
C ASN A 212 -15.95 6.14 17.73
N TYR A 213 -16.64 5.93 16.61
CA TYR A 213 -17.71 4.95 16.52
C TYR A 213 -17.22 3.56 16.89
N LEU A 214 -16.06 3.19 16.35
CA LEU A 214 -15.52 1.86 16.46
C LEU A 214 -14.81 1.64 17.80
N ALA A 215 -14.15 2.68 18.35
CA ALA A 215 -13.70 2.69 19.74
C ALA A 215 -14.88 2.53 20.73
N ALA A 216 -16.03 3.15 20.47
CA ALA A 216 -17.23 2.97 21.28
C ALA A 216 -17.76 1.53 21.22
N CYS A 217 -17.72 0.96 20.03
CA CYS A 217 -18.20 -0.37 19.71
C CYS A 217 -17.33 -1.43 20.43
N GLN A 218 -16.00 -1.23 20.45
CA GLN A 218 -15.04 -1.99 21.26
C GLN A 218 -15.31 -1.87 22.77
N ALA A 219 -15.35 -0.65 23.29
CA ALA A 219 -15.57 -0.42 24.70
C ALA A 219 -16.93 -0.98 25.17
N TYR A 220 -17.95 -0.97 24.32
CA TYR A 220 -19.24 -1.58 24.61
C TYR A 220 -19.16 -3.10 24.74
N LEU A 221 -18.46 -3.79 23.82
CA LEU A 221 -18.28 -5.24 23.89
C LEU A 221 -17.44 -5.68 25.09
N GLU A 222 -16.43 -4.89 25.45
CA GLU A 222 -15.61 -5.11 26.65
C GLU A 222 -16.33 -4.71 27.94
N GLN A 223 -17.60 -4.29 27.85
CA GLN A 223 -18.42 -3.84 28.98
C GLN A 223 -17.87 -2.61 29.72
N HIS A 224 -16.96 -1.87 29.09
CA HIS A 224 -16.44 -0.58 29.55
C HIS A 224 -17.43 0.56 29.23
N HIS A 225 -18.64 0.50 29.81
CA HIS A 225 -19.78 1.36 29.42
C HIS A 225 -19.51 2.87 29.56
N GLY A 226 -18.68 3.30 30.52
CA GLY A 226 -18.28 4.71 30.64
C GLY A 226 -17.44 5.21 29.47
N GLN A 227 -16.46 4.41 29.02
CA GLN A 227 -15.66 4.71 27.83
C GLN A 227 -16.52 4.64 26.56
N ALA A 228 -17.36 3.61 26.45
CA ALA A 228 -18.29 3.47 25.34
C ALA A 228 -19.22 4.68 25.21
N LEU A 229 -19.65 5.26 26.34
CA LEU A 229 -20.50 6.45 26.35
C LEU A 229 -19.74 7.67 25.84
N ALA A 230 -18.50 7.88 26.29
CA ALA A 230 -17.67 8.99 25.84
C ALA A 230 -17.43 8.91 24.32
N PHE A 231 -17.00 7.76 23.81
CA PHE A 231 -16.74 7.57 22.38
C PHE A 231 -18.01 7.67 21.53
N SER A 232 -19.11 7.01 21.92
CA SER A 232 -20.37 7.06 21.14
C SER A 232 -20.99 8.46 21.09
N SER A 233 -20.82 9.26 22.16
CA SER A 233 -21.25 10.67 22.18
C SER A 233 -20.44 11.53 21.20
N GLN A 234 -19.14 11.28 21.07
CA GLN A 234 -18.31 11.95 20.07
C GLN A 234 -18.65 11.48 18.66
N ALA A 235 -18.81 10.17 18.46
CA ALA A 235 -19.15 9.57 17.18
C ALA A 235 -20.45 10.14 16.59
N THR A 236 -21.54 10.16 17.37
CA THR A 236 -22.82 10.73 16.93
C THR A 236 -22.71 12.20 16.55
N ARG A 237 -21.96 13.00 17.33
CA ARG A 237 -21.72 14.42 17.05
C ARG A 237 -20.95 14.62 15.74
N HIS A 238 -19.90 13.83 15.50
CA HIS A 238 -19.09 13.94 14.28
C HIS A 238 -19.87 13.46 13.05
N ALA A 239 -20.50 12.29 13.14
CA ALA A 239 -21.25 11.68 12.05
C ALA A 239 -22.44 12.55 11.61
N SER A 240 -23.20 13.11 12.55
CA SER A 240 -24.31 14.03 12.25
C SER A 240 -23.82 15.31 11.59
N LYS A 241 -22.75 15.95 12.11
CA LYS A 241 -22.17 17.14 11.49
C LYS A 241 -21.62 16.87 10.09
N PHE A 242 -20.99 15.71 9.90
CA PHE A 242 -20.48 15.30 8.60
C PHE A 242 -21.64 15.16 7.62
N LEU A 243 -22.68 14.38 7.96
CA LEU A 243 -23.84 14.16 7.10
C LEU A 243 -24.51 15.49 6.71
N ASP A 244 -24.80 16.34 7.69
CA ASP A 244 -25.40 17.66 7.48
C ASP A 244 -24.59 18.53 6.51
N SER A 245 -23.27 18.53 6.65
CA SER A 245 -22.37 19.28 5.76
C SER A 245 -22.31 18.66 4.38
N TRP A 246 -22.29 17.32 4.32
CA TRP A 246 -22.15 16.55 3.09
C TRP A 246 -23.39 16.70 2.20
N GLU A 247 -24.58 16.56 2.77
CA GLU A 247 -25.86 16.73 2.06
C GLU A 247 -26.00 18.14 1.49
N ARG A 248 -25.59 19.17 2.25
CA ARG A 248 -25.59 20.56 1.78
C ARG A 248 -24.57 20.80 0.66
N GLN A 249 -23.39 20.21 0.77
CA GLN A 249 -22.32 20.41 -0.20
C GLN A 249 -22.64 19.73 -1.54
N PHE A 250 -23.28 18.56 -1.51
CA PHE A 250 -23.53 17.71 -2.67
C PHE A 250 -24.99 17.63 -3.09
N GLU A 251 -25.79 18.64 -2.76
CA GLU A 251 -27.17 18.74 -3.25
C GLU A 251 -27.19 18.72 -4.80
N PRO A 252 -27.86 17.74 -5.44
CA PRO A 252 -27.81 17.59 -6.88
C PRO A 252 -28.35 18.81 -7.63
N ARG A 253 -27.54 19.35 -8.54
CA ARG A 253 -27.88 20.51 -9.36
C ARG A 253 -28.25 20.10 -10.78
N SER A 254 -28.68 21.07 -11.59
CA SER A 254 -29.09 20.85 -12.99
C SER A 254 -28.00 20.20 -13.85
N ASN A 255 -26.73 20.39 -13.52
CA ASN A 255 -25.57 19.83 -14.22
C ASN A 255 -25.27 18.35 -13.90
N TRP A 256 -25.97 17.72 -12.96
CA TRP A 256 -25.78 16.31 -12.63
C TRP A 256 -26.49 15.41 -13.64
N LYS A 257 -25.81 14.35 -14.12
CA LYS A 257 -26.41 13.32 -14.97
C LYS A 257 -27.44 12.50 -14.17
N ALA A 258 -28.41 11.90 -14.87
CA ALA A 258 -29.43 11.05 -14.23
C ALA A 258 -28.81 9.85 -13.48
N SER A 259 -27.76 9.24 -14.04
CA SER A 259 -26.99 8.17 -13.39
C SER A 259 -26.32 8.65 -12.10
N GLU A 260 -25.70 9.84 -12.12
CA GLU A 260 -25.08 10.43 -10.93
C GLU A 260 -26.12 10.70 -9.84
N ARG A 261 -27.28 11.26 -10.20
CA ARG A 261 -28.37 11.54 -9.24
C ARG A 261 -28.88 10.26 -8.59
N LYS A 262 -29.04 9.19 -9.37
CA LYS A 262 -29.49 7.89 -8.86
C LYS A 262 -28.49 7.34 -7.85
N ARG A 263 -27.22 7.23 -8.25
CA ARG A 263 -26.15 6.68 -7.38
C ARG A 263 -25.90 7.55 -6.14
N HIS A 264 -25.99 8.87 -6.27
CA HIS A 264 -25.94 9.79 -5.13
C HIS A 264 -27.07 9.54 -4.14
N GLY A 265 -28.31 9.35 -4.62
CA GLY A 265 -29.44 8.99 -3.76
C GLY A 265 -29.18 7.69 -2.97
N GLU A 266 -28.63 6.67 -3.64
CA GLU A 266 -28.25 5.40 -3.00
C GLU A 266 -27.13 5.59 -1.96
N GLN A 267 -26.12 6.40 -2.27
CA GLN A 267 -25.03 6.72 -1.35
C GLN A 267 -25.49 7.56 -0.14
N GLN A 268 -26.41 8.51 -0.36
CA GLN A 268 -26.98 9.33 0.69
C GLN A 268 -27.83 8.50 1.66
N GLU A 269 -28.66 7.59 1.14
CA GLU A 269 -29.40 6.63 1.95
C GLU A 269 -28.46 5.72 2.76
N THR A 270 -27.39 5.24 2.13
CA THR A 270 -26.35 4.46 2.81
C THR A 270 -25.69 5.25 3.95
N MET A 271 -25.40 6.54 3.73
CA MET A 271 -24.82 7.41 4.75
C MET A 271 -25.80 7.68 5.90
N ARG A 272 -27.07 7.96 5.61
CA ARG A 272 -28.12 8.11 6.64
C ARG A 272 -28.27 6.86 7.48
N ARG A 273 -28.26 5.68 6.85
CA ARG A 273 -28.26 4.40 7.56
C ARG A 273 -27.04 4.23 8.45
N TYR A 274 -25.85 4.58 7.97
CA TYR A 274 -24.63 4.56 8.78
C TYR A 274 -24.76 5.47 10.02
N VAL A 275 -25.15 6.74 9.85
CA VAL A 275 -25.32 7.67 10.98
C VAL A 275 -26.38 7.15 11.96
N ALA A 276 -27.47 6.57 11.45
CA ALA A 276 -28.49 5.93 12.28
C ALA A 276 -27.93 4.74 13.07
N SER A 277 -27.04 3.93 12.49
CA SER A 277 -26.33 2.86 13.19
C SER A 277 -25.38 3.37 14.27
N VAL A 278 -24.77 4.55 14.09
CA VAL A 278 -23.99 5.24 15.14
C VAL A 278 -24.91 5.65 16.30
N TYR A 279 -26.08 6.21 16.01
CA TYR A 279 -27.09 6.51 17.02
C TYR A 279 -27.66 5.26 17.70
N LYS A 280 -27.80 4.14 16.98
CA LYS A 280 -28.25 2.86 17.54
C LYS A 280 -27.27 2.35 18.59
N LEU A 281 -25.97 2.35 18.29
CA LEU A 281 -24.94 2.01 19.27
C LEU A 281 -25.00 2.95 20.49
N HIS A 282 -25.11 4.26 20.26
CA HIS A 282 -25.21 5.24 21.34
C HIS A 282 -26.42 4.99 22.25
N ALA A 283 -27.60 4.69 21.67
CA ALA A 283 -28.79 4.33 22.42
C ALA A 283 -28.59 3.06 23.28
N MET A 284 -27.93 2.03 22.74
CA MET A 284 -27.60 0.81 23.49
C MET A 284 -26.67 1.11 24.67
N VAL A 285 -25.67 1.98 24.48
CA VAL A 285 -24.77 2.42 25.55
C VAL A 285 -25.50 3.24 26.62
N LEU A 286 -26.40 4.14 26.21
CA LEU A 286 -27.23 4.96 27.11
C LEU A 286 -28.16 4.08 27.96
N GLU A 287 -28.72 3.02 27.37
CA GLU A 287 -29.52 2.04 28.10
C GLU A 287 -28.70 1.33 29.18
N LYS A 288 -27.47 0.88 28.86
CA LYS A 288 -26.55 0.26 29.85
C LYS A 288 -26.12 1.22 30.97
N THR A 289 -26.12 2.53 30.70
CA THR A 289 -25.76 3.56 31.69
C THR A 289 -26.97 4.19 32.38
N GLY A 290 -28.18 3.69 32.14
CA GLY A 290 -29.41 4.16 32.80
C GLY A 290 -29.92 5.53 32.34
N GLN A 291 -29.44 6.06 31.21
CA GLN A 291 -29.81 7.38 30.67
C GLN A 291 -31.01 7.29 29.71
N VAL A 292 -32.17 6.97 30.26
CA VAL A 292 -33.41 6.65 29.51
C VAL A 292 -33.87 7.78 28.59
N GLU A 293 -33.91 9.03 29.06
CA GLU A 293 -34.35 10.17 28.26
C GLU A 293 -33.47 10.40 27.02
N LYS A 294 -32.15 10.42 27.22
CA LYS A 294 -31.18 10.56 26.12
C LYS A 294 -31.22 9.39 25.15
N ARG A 295 -31.50 8.18 25.65
CA ARG A 295 -31.68 7.00 24.79
C ARG A 295 -32.87 7.25 23.85
N ASP A 296 -33.99 7.75 24.37
CA ASP A 296 -35.18 8.02 23.56
C ASP A 296 -34.95 9.16 22.56
N GLU A 297 -34.17 10.18 22.92
CA GLU A 297 -33.70 11.20 21.98
C GLU A 297 -32.87 10.59 20.84
N ALA A 298 -31.91 9.72 21.17
CA ALA A 298 -31.09 9.02 20.17
C ALA A 298 -31.93 8.13 19.24
N LEU A 299 -32.92 7.42 19.77
CA LEU A 299 -33.89 6.65 18.98
C LEU A 299 -34.78 7.55 18.12
N GLY A 300 -35.12 8.74 18.60
CA GLY A 300 -35.80 9.79 17.82
C GLY A 300 -34.98 10.23 16.61
N LYS A 301 -33.67 10.46 16.80
CA LYS A 301 -32.75 10.81 15.70
C LYS A 301 -32.68 9.76 14.60
N ILE A 302 -32.75 8.47 14.95
CA ILE A 302 -32.83 7.38 13.96
C ILE A 302 -34.07 7.54 13.06
N ARG A 303 -35.22 7.90 13.66
CA ARG A 303 -36.48 8.08 12.93
C ARG A 303 -36.46 9.35 12.07
N GLU A 304 -35.85 10.44 12.55
CA GLU A 304 -35.62 11.67 11.77
C GLU A 304 -34.78 11.40 10.50
N LEU A 305 -33.83 10.46 10.58
CA LEU A 305 -33.03 10.00 9.43
C LEU A 305 -33.80 9.06 8.48
N GLY A 306 -35.10 8.84 8.72
CA GLY A 306 -35.95 7.95 7.92
C GLY A 306 -35.71 6.45 8.16
N GLN A 307 -34.93 6.08 9.18
CA GLN A 307 -34.60 4.69 9.49
C GLN A 307 -35.47 4.15 10.63
N GLN A 308 -35.64 2.83 10.69
CA GLN A 308 -36.35 2.18 11.78
C GLN A 308 -35.36 1.56 12.78
N PRO A 309 -35.40 1.93 14.08
CA PRO A 309 -34.45 1.42 15.07
C PRO A 309 -34.39 -0.11 15.18
N ASP A 310 -35.50 -0.80 14.91
CA ASP A 310 -35.61 -2.26 15.04
C ASP A 310 -35.11 -3.00 13.78
N GLN A 311 -35.00 -2.31 12.65
CA GLN A 311 -34.47 -2.84 11.39
C GLN A 311 -32.97 -2.58 11.22
N LEU A 312 -32.39 -1.70 12.04
CA LEU A 312 -30.96 -1.49 12.06
C LEU A 312 -30.29 -2.64 12.80
N GLU A 313 -29.47 -3.40 12.07
CA GLU A 313 -28.58 -4.37 12.69
C GLU A 313 -27.67 -3.66 13.70
N GLY A 314 -27.50 -4.27 14.88
CA GLY A 314 -26.47 -3.84 15.80
C GLY A 314 -25.11 -4.09 15.16
N VAL A 315 -24.42 -3.02 14.76
CA VAL A 315 -23.10 -3.07 14.07
C VAL A 315 -22.01 -3.81 14.86
N ILE A 316 -22.32 -4.17 16.10
CA ILE A 316 -21.57 -5.09 16.95
C ILE A 316 -21.26 -6.43 16.27
N GLY A 317 -22.12 -6.93 15.36
CA GLY A 317 -21.95 -8.25 14.74
C GLY A 317 -20.71 -8.41 13.85
N ARG A 318 -20.13 -7.31 13.33
CA ARG A 318 -18.88 -7.33 12.53
C ARG A 318 -17.72 -6.65 13.25
N LEU A 319 -17.79 -6.52 14.58
CA LEU A 319 -16.80 -5.75 15.32
C LEU A 319 -15.39 -6.30 15.15
N ASP A 320 -15.18 -7.62 15.12
CA ASP A 320 -13.83 -8.19 15.00
C ASP A 320 -13.23 -7.98 13.60
N GLU A 321 -14.05 -7.98 12.55
CA GLU A 321 -13.65 -7.62 11.19
C GLU A 321 -13.32 -6.12 11.08
N ILE A 322 -14.15 -5.27 11.69
CA ILE A 322 -13.96 -3.82 11.70
C ILE A 322 -12.82 -3.39 12.65
N ARG A 323 -12.55 -4.16 13.71
CA ARG A 323 -11.36 -4.03 14.55
C ARG A 323 -10.10 -4.32 13.76
N LEU A 324 -10.09 -5.32 12.88
CA LEU A 324 -8.93 -5.61 12.03
C LEU A 324 -8.60 -4.44 11.08
N LEU A 325 -9.60 -3.64 10.70
CA LEU A 325 -9.43 -2.41 9.93
C LEU A 325 -8.87 -1.23 10.73
N MET A 326 -8.86 -1.32 12.06
CA MET A 326 -8.65 -0.19 12.96
C MET A 326 -7.62 -0.38 14.06
N SER A 327 -7.36 -1.64 14.45
CA SER A 327 -6.27 -2.05 15.35
C SER A 327 -4.90 -1.77 14.73
N LEU A 328 -4.89 -1.33 13.48
CA LEU A 328 -3.76 -0.77 12.78
C LEU A 328 -3.46 0.66 13.25
N GLN A 329 -3.24 0.84 14.56
CA GLN A 329 -2.43 1.96 15.06
C GLN A 329 -0.99 1.73 14.58
N GLY A 330 -0.73 2.09 13.31
CA GLY A 330 0.57 1.95 12.65
C GLY A 330 0.55 1.28 11.27
N THR A 331 -0.58 0.74 10.81
CA THR A 331 -0.65 -0.07 9.58
C THR A 331 -1.71 0.48 8.61
N LEU A 332 -1.26 1.32 7.67
CA LEU A 332 -1.93 1.71 6.42
C LEU A 332 -3.49 1.74 6.45
N ASP A 333 -4.09 2.84 6.89
CA ASP A 333 -5.50 3.15 6.53
C ASP A 333 -5.62 3.13 5.00
N LEU A 334 -6.44 2.22 4.47
CA LEU A 334 -6.61 2.01 3.03
C LEU A 334 -7.77 2.82 2.44
N ARG A 335 -8.52 3.56 3.27
CA ARG A 335 -9.68 4.31 2.80
C ARG A 335 -9.31 5.37 1.78
N ASP A 336 -8.21 6.07 1.97
CA ASP A 336 -7.75 7.08 1.02
C ASP A 336 -7.39 6.46 -0.33
N THR A 337 -6.67 5.34 -0.34
CA THR A 337 -6.30 4.61 -1.56
C THR A 337 -7.54 4.11 -2.32
N VAL A 338 -8.50 3.47 -1.64
CA VAL A 338 -9.68 2.90 -2.32
C VAL A 338 -10.64 4.00 -2.81
N LEU A 339 -10.79 5.07 -2.03
CA LEU A 339 -11.58 6.23 -2.46
C LEU A 339 -10.92 6.96 -3.63
N ASP A 340 -9.59 7.07 -3.66
CA ASP A 340 -8.88 7.62 -4.82
C ASP A 340 -9.17 6.79 -6.08
N THR A 341 -9.01 5.46 -6.00
CA THR A 341 -9.29 4.55 -7.12
C THR A 341 -10.74 4.68 -7.62
N ARG A 342 -11.73 4.64 -6.72
CA ARG A 342 -13.14 4.77 -7.13
C ARG A 342 -13.42 6.17 -7.70
N GLY A 343 -12.89 7.21 -7.07
CA GLY A 343 -13.01 8.59 -7.52
C GLY A 343 -12.43 8.79 -8.93
N PHE A 344 -11.24 8.29 -9.17
CA PHE A 344 -10.59 8.34 -10.48
C PHE A 344 -11.35 7.54 -11.55
N ALA A 345 -11.83 6.33 -11.21
CA ALA A 345 -12.64 5.52 -12.12
C ALA A 345 -13.99 6.19 -12.45
N LEU A 346 -14.66 6.80 -11.47
CA LEU A 346 -15.87 7.61 -11.67
C LEU A 346 -15.60 8.80 -12.59
N LEU A 347 -14.47 9.49 -12.41
CA LEU A 347 -14.08 10.61 -13.26
C LEU A 347 -13.87 10.17 -14.71
N LYS A 348 -13.11 9.09 -14.93
CA LYS A 348 -12.93 8.47 -16.26
C LYS A 348 -14.26 8.02 -16.87
N ASN A 349 -15.19 7.55 -16.03
CA ASN A 349 -16.54 7.15 -16.43
C ASN A 349 -17.50 8.36 -16.57
N GLN A 350 -16.96 9.58 -16.65
CA GLN A 350 -17.70 10.84 -16.84
C GLN A 350 -18.76 11.09 -15.77
N GLN A 351 -18.47 10.75 -14.51
CA GLN A 351 -19.29 11.02 -13.32
C GLN A 351 -18.52 11.92 -12.33
N PRO A 352 -18.18 13.17 -12.73
CA PRO A 352 -17.24 14.01 -11.98
C PRO A 352 -17.77 14.49 -10.63
N ASN A 353 -19.09 14.58 -10.43
CA ASN A 353 -19.64 15.00 -9.15
C ASN A 353 -19.45 13.91 -8.10
N LEU A 354 -19.70 12.66 -8.47
CA LEU A 354 -19.44 11.49 -7.62
C LEU A 354 -17.94 11.29 -7.39
N ALA A 355 -17.12 11.50 -8.41
CA ALA A 355 -15.67 11.44 -8.28
C ALA A 355 -15.16 12.45 -7.22
N LEU A 356 -15.66 13.69 -7.28
CA LEU A 356 -15.27 14.73 -6.34
C LEU A 356 -15.63 14.40 -4.88
N MET A 357 -16.75 13.70 -4.65
CA MET A 357 -17.13 13.23 -3.32
C MET A 357 -16.04 12.33 -2.72
N ASP A 358 -15.58 11.32 -3.48
CA ASP A 358 -14.55 10.41 -2.99
C ASP A 358 -13.19 11.11 -2.83
N LEU A 359 -12.78 11.89 -3.83
CA LEU A 359 -11.47 12.54 -3.86
C LEU A 359 -11.30 13.60 -2.77
N LEU A 360 -12.37 14.25 -2.33
CA LEU A 360 -12.32 15.16 -1.17
C LEU A 360 -11.94 14.43 0.11
N VAL A 361 -12.53 13.26 0.36
CA VAL A 361 -12.24 12.46 1.55
C VAL A 361 -10.86 11.82 1.41
N ALA A 362 -10.54 11.25 0.24
CA ALA A 362 -9.26 10.62 -0.03
C ALA A 362 -8.09 11.57 0.25
N VAL A 363 -8.11 12.78 -0.35
CA VAL A 363 -7.06 13.78 -0.10
C VAL A 363 -6.99 14.14 1.38
N ARG A 364 -8.12 14.31 2.08
CA ARG A 364 -8.11 14.68 3.50
C ARG A 364 -7.47 13.60 4.38
N LEU A 365 -7.81 12.33 4.15
CA LEU A 365 -7.24 11.20 4.87
C LEU A 365 -5.74 11.06 4.59
N CYS A 366 -5.36 11.13 3.31
CA CYS A 366 -3.97 11.05 2.88
C CYS A 366 -3.13 12.20 3.46
N ASP A 367 -3.67 13.42 3.46
CA ASP A 367 -3.01 14.62 3.98
C ASP A 367 -2.76 14.55 5.49
N ALA A 368 -3.75 14.10 6.26
CA ALA A 368 -3.60 13.88 7.70
C ALA A 368 -2.52 12.84 8.00
N ARG A 369 -2.53 11.73 7.26
CA ARG A 369 -1.54 10.64 7.38
C ARG A 369 -0.15 11.08 6.97
N TRP A 370 -0.03 11.87 5.88
CA TRP A 370 1.23 12.46 5.44
C TRP A 370 1.82 13.36 6.52
N HIS A 371 1.01 14.24 7.12
CA HIS A 371 1.48 15.11 8.20
C HIS A 371 1.96 14.35 9.44
N GLU A 372 1.20 13.35 9.90
CA GLU A 372 1.59 12.50 11.03
C GLU A 372 2.90 11.76 10.74
N MET A 373 3.03 11.20 9.54
CA MET A 373 4.22 10.47 9.11
C MET A 373 5.45 11.38 9.01
N THR A 374 5.34 12.56 8.39
CA THR A 374 6.45 13.50 8.25
C THR A 374 6.98 13.93 9.62
N VAL A 375 6.09 14.21 10.59
CA VAL A 375 6.51 14.53 11.96
C VAL A 375 7.26 13.36 12.61
N SER A 376 6.81 12.12 12.41
CA SER A 376 7.50 10.92 12.91
C SER A 376 8.86 10.73 12.24
N ILE A 377 8.93 10.89 10.92
CA ILE A 377 10.16 10.76 10.13
C ILE A 377 11.18 11.80 10.55
N ASP A 378 10.78 13.07 10.75
CA ASP A 378 11.70 14.12 11.19
C ASP A 378 12.28 13.86 12.58
N GLN A 379 11.51 13.25 13.48
CA GLN A 379 12.01 12.83 14.79
C GLN A 379 13.04 11.70 14.68
N GLU A 380 12.78 10.69 13.86
CA GLU A 380 13.67 9.55 13.63
C GLU A 380 14.93 9.94 12.85
N ARG A 381 14.79 10.81 11.86
CA ARG A 381 15.87 11.31 10.99
C ARG A 381 17.01 11.94 11.79
N ASN A 382 16.68 12.68 12.85
CA ASN A 382 17.67 13.32 13.72
C ASN A 382 18.49 12.32 14.57
N LEU A 383 18.03 11.07 14.66
CA LEU A 383 18.67 9.99 15.43
C LEU A 383 19.28 8.90 14.54
N ALA A 384 18.98 8.92 13.24
CA ALA A 384 19.41 7.91 12.29
C ALA A 384 20.86 8.10 11.86
N VAL A 385 21.60 6.99 11.78
CA VAL A 385 22.96 6.96 11.20
C VAL A 385 22.92 7.13 9.69
N ASP A 386 21.87 6.60 9.04
CA ASP A 386 21.60 6.74 7.61
C ASP A 386 20.11 7.12 7.43
N PRO A 387 19.79 8.34 6.96
CA PRO A 387 18.42 8.77 6.75
C PRO A 387 17.81 8.29 5.43
N ALA A 388 18.59 7.71 4.50
CA ALA A 388 18.11 7.40 3.15
C ALA A 388 16.84 6.52 3.10
N PRO A 389 16.66 5.49 3.95
CA PRO A 389 15.40 4.73 3.99
C PRO A 389 14.19 5.56 4.42
N LEU A 390 14.40 6.50 5.36
CA LEU A 390 13.35 7.41 5.84
C LEU A 390 12.99 8.43 4.75
N ASP A 391 13.98 8.96 4.05
CA ASP A 391 13.80 9.92 2.96
C ASP A 391 13.00 9.28 1.80
N ARG A 392 13.30 8.03 1.43
CA ARG A 392 12.52 7.29 0.42
C ARG A 392 11.07 7.05 0.86
N LYS A 393 10.86 6.70 2.14
CA LYS A 393 9.52 6.53 2.69
C LYS A 393 8.72 7.84 2.66
N GLU A 394 9.35 8.95 3.02
CA GLU A 394 8.75 10.28 2.92
C GLU A 394 8.42 10.62 1.46
N GLN A 395 9.35 10.39 0.53
CA GLN A 395 9.15 10.66 -0.90
C GLN A 395 7.99 9.84 -1.49
N GLN A 396 7.89 8.55 -1.13
CA GLN A 396 6.78 7.69 -1.58
C GLN A 396 5.43 8.19 -1.08
N MET A 397 5.33 8.56 0.20
CA MET A 397 4.11 9.12 0.78
C MET A 397 3.75 10.48 0.17
N THR A 398 4.75 11.31 -0.08
CA THR A 398 4.58 12.63 -0.71
C THR A 398 4.10 12.46 -2.16
N ARG A 399 4.61 11.46 -2.89
CA ARG A 399 4.13 11.11 -4.24
C ARG A 399 2.67 10.68 -4.19
N GLN A 400 2.26 9.85 -3.22
CA GLN A 400 0.86 9.43 -3.07
C GLN A 400 -0.06 10.65 -2.87
N LEU A 401 0.28 11.58 -1.98
CA LEU A 401 -0.51 12.80 -1.79
C LEU A 401 -0.58 13.64 -3.08
N ALA A 402 0.52 13.74 -3.83
CA ALA A 402 0.55 14.44 -5.10
C ALA A 402 -0.40 13.81 -6.14
N ILE A 403 -0.48 12.47 -6.22
CA ILE A 403 -1.42 11.75 -7.11
C ILE A 403 -2.86 12.08 -6.76
N LEU A 404 -3.23 11.99 -5.48
CA LEU A 404 -4.60 12.26 -5.03
C LEU A 404 -5.00 13.73 -5.29
N LEU A 405 -4.08 14.68 -5.06
CA LEU A 405 -4.29 16.10 -5.38
C LEU A 405 -4.48 16.30 -6.89
N TYR A 406 -3.70 15.61 -7.72
CA TYR A 406 -3.86 15.67 -9.17
C TYR A 406 -5.22 15.12 -9.62
N HIS A 407 -5.63 13.94 -9.15
CA HIS A 407 -6.97 13.39 -9.45
C HIS A 407 -8.09 14.35 -9.03
N ARG A 408 -7.99 14.94 -7.83
CA ARG A 408 -8.98 15.92 -7.35
C ARG A 408 -8.99 17.19 -8.19
N SER A 409 -7.84 17.66 -8.66
CA SER A 409 -7.74 18.81 -9.56
C SER A 409 -8.52 18.56 -10.87
N LEU A 410 -8.40 17.36 -11.45
CA LEU A 410 -9.14 16.97 -12.64
C LEU A 410 -10.65 16.91 -12.38
N ALA A 411 -11.06 16.42 -11.21
CA ALA A 411 -12.47 16.43 -10.81
C ALA A 411 -12.99 17.87 -10.64
N TYR A 412 -12.22 18.77 -10.03
CA TYR A 412 -12.57 20.19 -9.92
C TYR A 412 -12.73 20.87 -11.29
N GLU A 413 -11.85 20.60 -12.24
CA GLU A 413 -12.00 21.10 -13.62
C GLU A 413 -13.30 20.59 -14.25
N ALA A 414 -13.58 19.29 -14.11
CA ALA A 414 -14.77 18.65 -14.65
C ALA A 414 -16.09 19.15 -14.03
N VAL A 415 -16.07 19.66 -12.79
CA VAL A 415 -17.23 20.30 -12.14
C VAL A 415 -17.23 21.83 -12.25
N HIS A 416 -16.42 22.41 -13.14
CA HIS A 416 -16.31 23.85 -13.39
C HIS A 416 -15.86 24.68 -12.17
N GLN A 417 -14.92 24.15 -11.38
CA GLN A 417 -14.27 24.83 -10.24
C GLN A 417 -12.76 25.04 -10.49
N PRO A 418 -12.35 25.76 -11.55
CA PRO A 418 -10.94 25.85 -11.97
C PRO A 418 -10.03 26.55 -10.95
N ALA A 419 -10.56 27.39 -10.06
CA ALA A 419 -9.76 28.00 -9.00
C ALA A 419 -9.22 26.94 -8.01
N ARG A 420 -10.07 26.01 -7.58
CA ARG A 420 -9.68 24.92 -6.68
C ARG A 420 -8.76 23.90 -7.37
N ALA A 421 -8.97 23.66 -8.66
CA ALA A 421 -8.05 22.85 -9.44
C ALA A 421 -6.63 23.46 -9.44
N ARG A 422 -6.51 24.79 -9.65
CA ARG A 422 -5.21 25.47 -9.60
C ARG A 422 -4.54 25.38 -8.22
N GLU A 423 -5.31 25.51 -7.14
CA GLU A 423 -4.79 25.32 -5.76
C GLU A 423 -4.18 23.93 -5.58
N ASP A 424 -4.85 22.88 -6.04
CA ASP A 424 -4.33 21.50 -5.98
C ASP A 424 -3.07 21.33 -6.85
N LEU A 425 -3.07 21.87 -8.07
CA LEU A 425 -1.92 21.80 -8.98
C LEU A 425 -0.70 22.58 -8.45
N GLU A 426 -0.90 23.73 -7.81
CA GLU A 426 0.16 24.46 -7.11
C GLU A 426 0.69 23.65 -5.93
N ARG A 427 -0.19 23.01 -5.17
CA ARG A 427 0.21 22.13 -4.08
C ARG A 427 1.06 20.95 -4.56
N VAL A 428 0.70 20.30 -5.67
CA VAL A 428 1.51 19.25 -6.30
C VAL A 428 2.92 19.75 -6.64
N ARG A 429 3.05 20.95 -7.19
CA ARG A 429 4.37 21.56 -7.49
C ARG A 429 5.17 21.85 -6.22
N ASN A 430 4.51 22.33 -5.17
CA ASN A 430 5.16 22.60 -3.88
C ASN A 430 5.66 21.31 -3.20
N LEU A 431 5.04 20.17 -3.49
CA LEU A 431 5.48 18.84 -3.05
C LEU A 431 6.66 18.29 -3.88
N GLY A 432 7.14 19.04 -4.90
CA GLY A 432 8.30 18.65 -5.71
C GLY A 432 7.95 17.83 -6.97
N PHE A 433 6.67 17.73 -7.34
CA PHE A 433 6.24 16.94 -8.49
C PHE A 433 5.69 17.81 -9.63
N THR A 434 5.79 17.30 -10.86
CA THR A 434 5.18 17.95 -12.04
C THR A 434 3.78 17.39 -12.25
N PRO A 435 2.71 18.22 -12.16
CA PRO A 435 1.35 17.72 -12.38
C PRO A 435 1.17 17.19 -13.81
N GLY A 436 0.66 15.97 -13.95
CA GLY A 436 0.42 15.38 -15.26
C GLY A 436 0.32 13.86 -15.22
N ILE A 437 0.32 13.25 -16.41
CA ILE A 437 0.18 11.80 -16.58
C ILE A 437 1.40 11.03 -16.04
N GLY A 438 2.60 11.60 -16.14
CA GLY A 438 3.82 10.97 -15.60
C GLY A 438 3.90 10.91 -14.08
N LEU A 439 2.85 11.33 -13.37
CA LEU A 439 2.80 11.30 -11.91
C LEU A 439 2.42 9.92 -11.37
N PHE A 440 1.72 9.11 -12.17
CA PHE A 440 1.25 7.77 -11.84
C PHE A 440 2.11 6.73 -12.53
#